data_AF-A0A8J6HXI6-F1
#
_entry.id   AF-A0A8J6HXI6-F1
#
_cell.length_a   1.000
_cell.length_b   1.000
_cell.length_c   1.000
_cell.angle_alpha   90.00
_cell.angle_beta   90.00
_cell.angle_gamma   90.00
#
_symmetry.space_group_name_H-M   'P 1'
#
loop_
_entity.id
_entity.type
_entity.pdbx_description
1 polymer ?
#
loop_
_entity_poly.entity_id
_entity_poly.type
_entity_poly.pdbx_seq_one_letter_code
_entity_poly.pdbx_strand_id
1 'polypeptide(L)'
;MELTRTLKCGEITQIGDPYVLRDRGKYYLYATSSPYGFKVWESPDLAAWQERGLALDAREEGNQWGVGDFWAPEVTYYQGNYYMIYSARDRDGSLKLALATATHPLGPFRNRKAPLFDRGKSFIDGHFFFDDDGKIYLYYVQDCSENIIDGKHISQIFVQEVSADLLTLLGEPVLAVEPSQPWEGIDRDWQWNEGPFVLKDRGVYYLMYSANCYASSDYAIGYAVATSPLGPWQKADGNPLLAKDLAAGFSGPGHNCVTRSPDGSLLIVYHTHTNPEQPSGDRKVNIDRLVIENGQLKVVRVMK
;
A
#
# COMPACT_ATOMS: atom_id res chain seq x y z
N MET A 1 -15.25 -20.65 -10.99
CA MET A 1 -15.72 -20.47 -9.60
C MET A 1 -16.32 -19.08 -9.55
N GLU A 2 -17.64 -18.95 -9.39
CA GLU A 2 -18.25 -17.62 -9.28
C GLU A 2 -17.67 -16.92 -8.06
N LEU A 3 -16.87 -15.88 -8.29
CA LEU A 3 -16.40 -14.93 -7.26
C LEU A 3 -17.56 -14.01 -6.83
N THR A 4 -18.72 -14.59 -6.51
CA THR A 4 -19.90 -13.94 -5.93
C THR A 4 -19.85 -13.94 -4.41
N ARG A 5 -18.66 -14.07 -3.81
CA ARG A 5 -18.44 -14.00 -2.36
C ARG A 5 -17.25 -13.10 -2.09
N THR A 6 -17.38 -12.19 -1.13
CA THR A 6 -16.20 -11.63 -0.43
C THR A 6 -15.37 -12.83 0.03
N LEU A 7 -14.16 -12.95 -0.49
CA LEU A 7 -13.27 -14.03 -0.09
C LEU A 7 -12.92 -13.77 1.37
N LYS A 8 -13.37 -14.66 2.27
CA LYS A 8 -12.86 -14.65 3.64
C LYS A 8 -11.38 -15.03 3.54
N CYS A 9 -10.49 -14.05 3.61
CA CYS A 9 -9.04 -14.24 3.68
C CYS A 9 -8.62 -14.87 5.01
N GLY A 10 -9.13 -16.07 5.32
CA GLY A 10 -8.93 -16.72 6.63
C GLY A 10 -9.17 -15.77 7.82
N GLU A 11 -8.65 -16.15 8.99
CA GLU A 11 -8.56 -15.28 10.16
C GLU A 11 -7.19 -14.59 10.20
N ILE A 12 -6.78 -13.92 9.11
CA ILE A 12 -5.54 -13.12 9.14
C ILE A 12 -5.86 -11.80 9.86
N THR A 13 -5.49 -11.75 11.15
CA THR A 13 -5.62 -10.60 12.06
C THR A 13 -4.26 -10.18 12.59
N GLN A 14 -4.20 -9.12 13.40
CA GLN A 14 -2.95 -8.54 13.93
C GLN A 14 -1.97 -8.13 12.82
N ILE A 15 -2.52 -7.63 11.71
CA ILE A 15 -1.75 -7.12 10.57
C ILE A 15 -2.12 -5.67 10.27
N GLY A 16 -1.38 -5.09 9.33
CA GLY A 16 -1.69 -3.86 8.63
C GLY A 16 -1.31 -3.94 7.16
N ASP A 17 -1.85 -3.03 6.37
CA ASP A 17 -1.27 -2.66 5.08
C ASP A 17 -1.02 -3.87 4.12
N PRO A 18 -2.09 -4.61 3.74
CA PRO A 18 -1.95 -5.87 3.02
C PRO A 18 -1.62 -5.66 1.54
N TYR A 19 -0.50 -6.22 1.11
CA TYR A 19 -0.08 -6.27 -0.28
C TYR A 19 -0.12 -7.69 -0.85
N VAL A 20 -0.77 -7.90 -2.00
CA VAL A 20 -0.89 -9.22 -2.63
C VAL A 20 -0.25 -9.26 -4.02
N LEU A 21 0.87 -9.99 -4.12
CA LEU A 21 1.49 -10.36 -5.38
C LEU A 21 0.85 -11.64 -5.93
N ARG A 22 0.48 -11.65 -7.21
CA ARG A 22 0.16 -12.88 -7.95
C ARG A 22 1.38 -13.31 -8.76
N ASP A 23 1.90 -14.51 -8.52
CA ASP A 23 3.00 -15.09 -9.28
C ASP A 23 2.77 -16.60 -9.51
N ARG A 24 3.07 -17.06 -10.74
CA ARG A 24 3.03 -18.49 -11.15
C ARG A 24 1.80 -19.26 -10.69
N GLY A 25 0.62 -18.63 -10.76
CA GLY A 25 -0.67 -19.25 -10.41
C GLY A 25 -0.96 -19.31 -8.91
N LYS A 26 -0.16 -18.64 -8.07
CA LYS A 26 -0.36 -18.48 -6.64
C LYS A 26 -0.40 -17.00 -6.25
N TYR A 27 -0.73 -16.76 -5.00
CA TYR A 27 -0.81 -15.46 -4.37
C TYR A 27 0.08 -15.42 -3.14
N TYR A 28 0.74 -14.29 -2.95
CA TYR A 28 1.65 -14.02 -1.84
C TYR A 28 1.21 -12.73 -1.17
N LEU A 29 0.77 -12.83 0.07
CA LEU A 29 0.36 -11.70 0.90
C LEU A 29 1.52 -11.30 1.80
N TYR A 30 1.88 -10.02 1.78
CA TYR A 30 2.81 -9.37 2.68
C TYR A 30 2.05 -8.29 3.45
N ALA A 31 2.42 -8.07 4.71
CA ALA A 31 1.71 -7.12 5.56
C ALA A 31 2.62 -6.61 6.68
N THR A 32 2.33 -5.41 7.21
CA THR A 32 2.82 -4.96 8.51
C THR A 32 2.43 -6.01 9.55
N SER A 33 3.40 -6.66 10.20
CA SER A 33 3.12 -7.91 10.94
C SER A 33 4.12 -8.34 12.01
N SER A 34 5.35 -7.81 12.01
CA SER A 34 6.37 -8.16 12.99
C SER A 34 7.19 -6.93 13.38
N PRO A 35 7.66 -6.79 14.64
CA PRO A 35 8.48 -5.66 15.05
C PRO A 35 9.89 -5.61 14.43
N TYR A 36 10.27 -6.64 13.67
CA TYR A 36 11.61 -6.77 13.06
C TYR A 36 11.56 -7.28 11.61
N GLY A 37 10.44 -7.08 10.91
CA GLY A 37 10.31 -7.47 9.50
C GLY A 37 8.87 -7.82 9.12
N PHE A 38 8.72 -8.70 8.14
CA PHE A 38 7.42 -8.95 7.51
C PHE A 38 7.15 -10.43 7.31
N LYS A 39 5.99 -10.88 7.77
CA LYS A 39 5.46 -12.21 7.46
C LYS A 39 5.00 -12.27 6.00
N VAL A 40 4.93 -13.50 5.48
CA VAL A 40 4.33 -13.81 4.19
C VAL A 40 3.36 -14.98 4.29
N TRP A 41 2.22 -14.86 3.63
CA TRP A 41 1.25 -15.94 3.45
C TRP A 41 1.18 -16.35 1.98
N GLU A 42 1.03 -17.64 1.70
CA GLU A 42 0.80 -18.18 0.36
C GLU A 42 -0.65 -18.66 0.23
N SER A 43 -1.28 -18.40 -0.91
CA SER A 43 -2.61 -18.93 -1.24
C SER A 43 -2.69 -19.40 -2.70
N PRO A 44 -3.39 -20.50 -3.00
CA PRO A 44 -3.66 -20.89 -4.39
C PRO A 44 -4.85 -20.14 -5.01
N ASP A 45 -5.73 -19.55 -4.19
CA ASP A 45 -7.07 -19.13 -4.63
C ASP A 45 -7.59 -17.84 -3.98
N LEU A 46 -6.74 -17.13 -3.20
CA LEU A 46 -7.07 -15.94 -2.40
C LEU A 46 -8.01 -16.20 -1.21
N ALA A 47 -8.42 -17.45 -0.96
CA ALA A 47 -9.30 -17.84 0.14
C ALA A 47 -8.54 -18.62 1.22
N ALA A 48 -7.79 -19.64 0.80
CA ALA A 48 -7.01 -20.50 1.69
C ALA A 48 -5.58 -19.95 1.82
N TRP A 49 -5.28 -19.31 2.95
CA TRP A 49 -3.96 -18.73 3.22
C TRP A 49 -3.16 -19.57 4.21
N GLN A 50 -1.89 -19.80 3.92
CA GLN A 50 -0.94 -20.46 4.82
C GLN A 50 0.20 -19.49 5.15
N GLU A 51 0.43 -19.22 6.45
CA GLU A 51 1.60 -18.47 6.90
C GLU A 51 2.88 -19.27 6.59
N ARG A 52 3.87 -18.63 5.98
CA ARG A 52 5.15 -19.26 5.56
C ARG A 52 6.35 -18.73 6.34
N GLY A 53 6.13 -17.94 7.38
CA GLY A 53 7.16 -17.31 8.19
C GLY A 53 7.48 -15.88 7.74
N LEU A 54 8.68 -15.40 8.07
CA LEU A 54 9.16 -14.07 7.70
C LEU A 54 9.74 -14.09 6.29
N ALA A 55 9.20 -13.25 5.40
CA ALA A 55 9.82 -12.95 4.12
C ALA A 55 11.09 -12.11 4.32
N LEU A 56 11.04 -11.13 5.23
CA LEU A 56 12.19 -10.31 5.63
C LEU A 56 12.31 -10.36 7.15
N ASP A 57 13.53 -10.60 7.63
CA ASP A 57 13.90 -10.53 9.04
C ASP A 57 15.14 -9.63 9.18
N ALA A 58 14.99 -8.50 9.88
CA ALA A 58 16.04 -7.51 10.11
C ALA A 58 17.19 -8.01 11.00
N ARG A 59 16.97 -9.13 11.70
CA ARG A 59 17.96 -9.75 12.59
C ARG A 59 18.92 -10.66 11.83
N GLU A 60 18.56 -11.07 10.61
CA GLU A 60 19.40 -11.90 9.76
C GLU A 60 20.62 -11.11 9.24
N GLU A 61 21.72 -11.83 9.02
CA GLU A 61 22.93 -11.25 8.45
C GLU A 61 22.64 -10.62 7.08
N GLY A 62 23.13 -9.39 6.88
CA GLY A 62 22.86 -8.59 5.69
C GLY A 62 21.62 -7.68 5.78
N ASN A 63 20.76 -7.85 6.79
CA ASN A 63 19.52 -7.05 6.95
C ASN A 63 19.52 -6.08 8.13
N GLN A 64 20.65 -5.92 8.83
CA GLN A 64 20.80 -5.22 10.11
C GLN A 64 20.63 -3.68 10.03
N TRP A 65 19.50 -3.25 9.48
CA TRP A 65 19.05 -1.88 9.33
C TRP A 65 17.57 -1.78 9.75
N GLY A 66 17.21 -0.65 10.38
CA GLY A 66 15.91 -0.46 11.03
C GLY A 66 15.94 -0.88 12.51
N VAL A 67 15.42 -0.02 13.38
CA VAL A 67 15.35 -0.25 14.85
C VAL A 67 13.93 -0.54 15.35
N GLY A 68 12.93 -0.43 14.47
CA GLY A 68 11.52 -0.63 14.78
C GLY A 68 10.64 -0.13 13.63
N ASP A 69 9.33 -0.08 13.86
CA ASP A 69 8.34 0.48 12.92
C ASP A 69 8.44 -0.10 11.49
N PHE A 70 8.64 -1.41 11.37
CA PHE A 70 8.66 -2.10 10.08
C PHE A 70 7.25 -2.13 9.49
N TRP A 71 6.98 -1.27 8.52
CA TRP A 71 5.64 -1.01 7.98
C TRP A 71 5.57 -1.17 6.45
N ALA A 72 4.35 -1.52 5.99
CA ALA A 72 3.86 -1.47 4.61
C ALA A 72 4.81 -2.07 3.56
N PRO A 73 5.06 -3.40 3.59
CA PRO A 73 5.89 -4.05 2.57
C PRO A 73 5.10 -4.25 1.27
N GLU A 74 5.65 -3.78 0.15
CA GLU A 74 5.18 -4.15 -1.20
C GLU A 74 6.23 -4.97 -1.94
N VAL A 75 5.80 -5.97 -2.72
CA VAL A 75 6.71 -6.85 -3.48
C VAL A 75 6.38 -6.88 -4.96
N THR A 76 7.34 -6.49 -5.80
CA THR A 76 7.23 -6.61 -7.26
C THR A 76 8.19 -7.67 -7.82
N TYR A 77 7.78 -8.38 -8.87
CA TYR A 77 8.66 -9.23 -9.66
C TYR A 77 9.17 -8.45 -10.86
N TYR A 78 10.49 -8.31 -10.96
CA TYR A 78 11.14 -7.52 -12.01
C TYR A 78 12.51 -8.10 -12.35
N GLN A 79 12.84 -8.20 -13.64
CA GLN A 79 14.14 -8.71 -14.14
C GLN A 79 14.65 -9.98 -13.43
N GLY A 80 13.78 -10.98 -13.27
CA GLY A 80 14.17 -12.28 -12.69
C GLY A 80 14.20 -12.33 -11.16
N ASN A 81 13.98 -11.23 -10.46
CA ASN A 81 14.05 -11.14 -9.00
C ASN A 81 12.78 -10.54 -8.39
N TYR A 82 12.61 -10.74 -7.10
CA TYR A 82 11.57 -10.09 -6.30
C TYR A 82 12.19 -8.93 -5.53
N TYR A 83 11.54 -7.78 -5.57
CA TYR A 83 11.97 -6.56 -4.88
C TYR A 83 10.93 -6.18 -3.85
N MET A 84 11.34 -6.08 -2.59
CA MET A 84 10.50 -5.62 -1.49
C MET A 84 10.88 -4.19 -1.15
N ILE A 85 9.96 -3.26 -1.34
CA ILE A 85 10.05 -1.90 -0.80
C ILE A 85 9.29 -1.88 0.53
N TYR A 86 9.87 -1.27 1.55
CA TYR A 86 9.26 -1.17 2.87
C TYR A 86 9.78 0.05 3.61
N SER A 87 9.13 0.46 4.69
CA SER A 87 9.65 1.47 5.61
C SER A 87 10.02 0.90 6.97
N ALA A 88 11.04 1.47 7.60
CA ALA A 88 11.39 1.23 9.00
C ALA A 88 11.97 2.49 9.65
N ARG A 89 11.91 2.55 10.98
CA ARG A 89 12.58 3.60 11.76
C ARG A 89 14.08 3.39 11.70
N ASP A 90 14.83 4.39 11.24
CA ASP A 90 16.29 4.39 11.29
C ASP A 90 16.79 4.86 12.67
N ARG A 91 18.09 4.70 12.94
CA ARG A 91 18.71 5.03 14.24
C ARG A 91 18.66 6.51 14.59
N ASP A 92 18.46 7.38 13.60
CA ASP A 92 18.28 8.83 13.80
C ASP A 92 16.87 9.21 14.26
N GLY A 93 15.93 8.26 14.25
CA GLY A 93 14.55 8.47 14.67
C GLY A 93 13.59 8.81 13.54
N SER A 94 14.02 8.92 12.28
CA SER A 94 13.14 9.11 11.13
C SER A 94 12.75 7.78 10.48
N LEU A 95 11.55 7.71 9.90
CA LEU A 95 11.12 6.58 9.06
C LEU A 95 11.75 6.72 7.68
N LYS A 96 12.32 5.65 7.13
CA LYS A 96 12.90 5.71 5.78
C LYS A 96 12.46 4.50 4.98
N LEU A 97 12.41 4.67 3.66
CA LEU A 97 12.19 3.57 2.74
C LEU A 97 13.49 2.77 2.54
N ALA A 98 13.37 1.46 2.40
CA ALA A 98 14.45 0.54 2.08
C ALA A 98 14.01 -0.47 1.02
N LEU A 99 14.97 -0.88 0.19
CA LEU A 99 14.76 -1.86 -0.87
C LEU A 99 15.54 -3.14 -0.57
N ALA A 100 14.82 -4.26 -0.50
CA ALA A 100 15.38 -5.60 -0.39
C ALA A 100 15.07 -6.45 -1.64
N THR A 101 15.83 -7.52 -1.84
CA THR A 101 15.69 -8.43 -2.99
C THR A 101 15.67 -9.89 -2.57
N ALA A 102 14.97 -10.73 -3.33
CA ALA A 102 14.96 -12.18 -3.19
C ALA A 102 14.86 -12.88 -4.55
N THR A 103 15.20 -14.17 -4.60
CA THR A 103 15.03 -15.03 -5.79
C THR A 103 13.73 -15.85 -5.76
N HIS A 104 13.00 -15.78 -4.65
CA HIS A 104 11.72 -16.47 -4.43
C HIS A 104 10.74 -15.52 -3.72
N PRO A 105 9.42 -15.57 -4.01
CA PRO A 105 8.46 -14.63 -3.41
C PRO A 105 8.33 -14.82 -1.89
N LEU A 106 8.65 -16.00 -1.36
CA LEU A 106 8.69 -16.25 0.09
C LEU A 106 9.94 -15.69 0.79
N GLY A 107 10.85 -15.06 0.06
CA GLY A 107 12.17 -14.68 0.59
C GLY A 107 13.15 -15.87 0.63
N PRO A 108 14.20 -15.77 1.46
CA PRO A 108 14.47 -14.66 2.36
C PRO A 108 14.89 -13.40 1.58
N PHE A 109 14.29 -12.26 1.89
CA PHE A 109 14.66 -10.97 1.33
C PHE A 109 15.93 -10.43 2.02
N ARG A 110 16.83 -9.89 1.21
CA ARG A 110 18.10 -9.29 1.65
C ARG A 110 18.17 -7.83 1.23
N ASN A 111 18.54 -6.94 2.15
CA ASN A 111 18.66 -5.52 1.86
C ASN A 111 19.64 -5.27 0.72
N ARG A 112 19.15 -4.61 -0.32
CA ARG A 112 19.95 -4.16 -1.46
C ARG A 112 20.39 -2.71 -1.27
N LYS A 113 19.50 -1.87 -0.72
CA LYS A 113 19.80 -0.49 -0.33
C LYS A 113 18.85 -0.03 0.77
N ALA A 114 19.39 0.24 1.96
CA ALA A 114 18.63 0.57 3.15
C ALA A 114 19.41 1.63 3.97
N PRO A 115 18.96 2.90 4.00
CA PRO A 115 17.77 3.44 3.33
C PRO A 115 17.98 3.60 1.80
N LEU A 116 16.88 3.56 1.03
CA LEU A 116 16.84 3.78 -0.42
C LEU A 116 17.26 5.21 -0.77
N PHE A 117 16.81 6.18 0.02
CA PHE A 117 17.24 7.58 -0.01
C PHE A 117 17.08 8.19 1.39
N ASP A 118 17.73 9.32 1.63
CA ASP A 118 17.65 10.07 2.88
C ASP A 118 17.55 11.57 2.59
N ARG A 119 16.55 12.23 3.20
CA ARG A 119 16.31 13.68 3.09
C ARG A 119 16.11 14.34 4.46
N GLY A 120 16.53 13.68 5.53
CA GLY A 120 16.40 14.20 6.91
C GLY A 120 14.94 14.39 7.36
N LYS A 121 14.03 13.56 6.82
CA LYS A 121 12.58 13.55 7.10
C LYS A 121 12.06 12.11 7.03
N SER A 122 10.87 11.89 7.60
CA SER A 122 10.19 10.59 7.58
C SER A 122 9.47 10.33 6.25
N PHE A 123 9.70 9.14 5.68
CA PHE A 123 9.05 8.65 4.48
C PHE A 123 8.59 7.20 4.64
N ILE A 124 7.36 6.91 4.20
CA ILE A 124 6.70 5.60 4.30
C ILE A 124 5.99 5.23 2.99
N ASP A 125 5.37 4.04 2.97
CA ASP A 125 4.42 3.59 1.95
C ASP A 125 4.94 3.70 0.50
N GLY A 126 6.08 3.06 0.25
CA GLY A 126 6.68 3.02 -1.08
C GLY A 126 5.92 2.09 -2.01
N HIS A 127 5.57 2.58 -3.20
CA HIS A 127 4.84 1.84 -4.24
C HIS A 127 5.52 2.01 -5.60
N PHE A 128 5.98 0.91 -6.20
CA PHE A 128 6.51 0.93 -7.56
C PHE A 128 5.41 0.72 -8.60
N PHE A 129 5.37 1.62 -9.58
CA PHE A 129 4.55 1.50 -10.78
C PHE A 129 5.45 1.36 -12.02
N PHE A 130 5.21 0.32 -12.79
CA PHE A 130 5.93 0.02 -14.04
C PHE A 130 5.02 0.38 -15.21
N ASP A 131 5.46 1.31 -16.06
CA ASP A 131 4.66 1.79 -17.18
C ASP A 131 4.99 1.06 -18.49
N ASP A 132 4.09 1.17 -19.47
CA ASP A 132 4.18 0.46 -20.76
C ASP A 132 5.36 0.93 -21.62
N ASP A 133 5.90 2.13 -21.36
CA ASP A 133 7.08 2.68 -22.04
C ASP A 133 8.42 2.19 -21.43
N GLY A 134 8.35 1.34 -20.41
CA GLY A 134 9.51 0.80 -19.70
C GLY A 134 10.05 1.69 -18.58
N LYS A 135 9.46 2.88 -18.37
CA LYS A 135 9.80 3.72 -17.22
C LYS A 135 9.18 3.18 -15.93
N ILE A 136 9.83 3.49 -14.82
CA ILE A 136 9.45 3.03 -13.50
C ILE A 136 9.29 4.25 -12.61
N TYR A 137 8.24 4.27 -11.82
CA TYR A 137 7.92 5.37 -10.93
C TYR A 137 7.78 4.83 -9.51
N LEU A 138 8.33 5.54 -8.53
CA LEU A 138 8.11 5.29 -7.12
C LEU A 138 7.19 6.37 -6.58
N TYR A 139 6.03 5.95 -6.10
CA TYR A 139 5.15 6.74 -5.25
C TYR A 139 5.53 6.48 -3.81
N TYR A 140 5.52 7.51 -2.97
CA TYR A 140 5.87 7.39 -1.56
C TYR A 140 5.25 8.53 -0.76
N VAL A 141 5.15 8.34 0.55
CA VAL A 141 4.55 9.32 1.44
C VAL A 141 5.66 10.08 2.17
N GLN A 142 5.59 11.41 2.16
CA GLN A 142 6.29 12.23 3.15
C GLN A 142 5.39 12.33 4.38
N ASP A 143 5.84 11.75 5.49
CA ASP A 143 4.97 11.43 6.64
C ASP A 143 4.69 12.62 7.56
N CYS A 144 3.45 12.69 8.04
CA CYS A 144 2.93 13.72 8.93
C CYS A 144 3.72 13.89 10.25
N SER A 145 4.44 12.86 10.72
CA SER A 145 5.20 12.96 11.99
C SER A 145 6.32 14.01 11.93
N GLU A 146 6.89 14.24 10.74
CA GLU A 146 7.97 15.21 10.52
C GLU A 146 7.67 16.24 9.42
N ASN A 147 6.46 16.19 8.84
CA ASN A 147 5.97 17.11 7.83
C ASN A 147 4.89 18.05 8.40
N ILE A 148 5.31 19.28 8.71
CA ILE A 148 4.45 20.32 9.27
C ILE A 148 4.35 21.47 8.25
N ILE A 149 3.14 21.73 7.77
CA ILE A 149 2.82 22.79 6.79
C ILE A 149 1.74 23.67 7.41
N ASP A 150 2.01 24.97 7.53
CA ASP A 150 1.09 25.94 8.14
C ASP A 150 0.54 25.51 9.51
N GLY A 151 1.38 24.87 10.32
CA GLY A 151 1.05 24.40 11.67
C GLY A 151 0.28 23.06 11.72
N LYS A 152 0.00 22.44 10.58
CA LYS A 152 -0.68 21.15 10.47
C LYS A 152 0.31 20.03 10.13
N HIS A 153 0.12 18.86 10.74
CA HIS A 153 0.84 17.63 10.40
C HIS A 153 0.17 16.97 9.19
N ILE A 154 0.88 16.85 8.06
CA ILE A 154 0.27 16.42 6.79
C ILE A 154 1.09 15.30 6.15
N SER A 155 0.48 14.13 5.91
CA SER A 155 1.05 13.12 5.01
C SER A 155 0.68 13.45 3.56
N GLN A 156 1.69 13.54 2.69
CA GLN A 156 1.55 13.88 1.26
C GLN A 156 2.17 12.78 0.41
N ILE A 157 1.53 12.42 -0.71
CA ILE A 157 2.07 11.45 -1.67
C ILE A 157 2.88 12.19 -2.73
N PHE A 158 4.14 11.78 -2.90
CA PHE A 158 5.04 12.21 -3.96
C PHE A 158 5.29 11.09 -4.97
N VAL A 159 5.72 11.45 -6.17
CA VAL A 159 6.14 10.53 -7.23
C VAL A 159 7.44 10.99 -7.89
N GLN A 160 8.31 10.02 -8.24
CA GLN A 160 9.49 10.24 -9.08
C GLN A 160 9.73 9.08 -10.04
N GLU A 161 10.32 9.36 -11.20
CA GLU A 161 10.91 8.31 -12.04
C GLU A 161 12.09 7.67 -11.29
N VAL A 162 12.34 6.39 -11.51
CA VAL A 162 13.42 5.62 -10.86
C VAL A 162 14.27 4.94 -11.94
N SER A 163 15.58 4.86 -11.68
CA SER A 163 16.51 4.12 -12.51
C SER A 163 16.07 2.66 -12.72
N ALA A 164 16.48 2.08 -13.85
CA ALA A 164 16.11 0.72 -14.22
C ALA A 164 16.56 -0.37 -13.23
N ASP A 165 17.47 -0.08 -12.31
CA ASP A 165 17.92 -0.97 -11.24
C ASP A 165 17.15 -0.78 -9.91
N LEU A 166 16.18 0.14 -9.88
CA LEU A 166 15.33 0.53 -8.75
C LEU A 166 16.06 1.25 -7.60
N LEU A 167 17.32 1.67 -7.77
CA LEU A 167 18.16 2.18 -6.68
C LEU A 167 18.27 3.71 -6.60
N THR A 168 17.89 4.42 -7.66
CA THR A 168 18.09 5.87 -7.77
C THR A 168 16.81 6.56 -8.20
N LEU A 169 16.30 7.45 -7.35
CA LEU A 169 15.22 8.37 -7.71
C LEU A 169 15.79 9.42 -8.67
N LEU A 170 15.11 9.64 -9.79
CA LEU A 170 15.50 10.55 -10.86
C LEU A 170 14.66 11.84 -10.79
N GLY A 171 15.28 12.95 -11.19
CA GLY A 171 14.64 14.28 -11.17
C GLY A 171 14.28 14.75 -9.76
N GLU A 172 13.37 15.72 -9.70
CA GLU A 172 12.85 16.28 -8.45
C GLU A 172 11.55 15.57 -8.02
N PRO A 173 11.26 15.52 -6.70
CA PRO A 173 9.97 15.05 -6.19
C PRO A 173 8.80 15.83 -6.78
N VAL A 174 7.82 15.13 -7.33
CA VAL A 174 6.55 15.74 -7.78
C VAL A 174 5.46 15.40 -6.77
N LEU A 175 4.80 16.42 -6.20
CA LEU A 175 3.63 16.22 -5.35
C LEU A 175 2.51 15.61 -6.21
N ALA A 176 2.06 14.40 -5.85
CA ALA A 176 0.96 13.74 -6.53
C ALA A 176 -0.38 14.17 -5.93
N VAL A 177 -0.60 13.89 -4.65
CA VAL A 177 -1.80 14.32 -3.92
C VAL A 177 -1.48 14.66 -2.46
N GLU A 178 -2.27 15.58 -1.92
CA GLU A 178 -2.33 15.94 -0.50
C GLU A 178 -3.79 16.11 -0.09
N PRO A 179 -4.15 16.01 1.20
CA PRO A 179 -5.51 16.23 1.69
C PRO A 179 -6.11 17.55 1.17
N SER A 180 -7.24 17.47 0.47
CA SER A 180 -7.84 18.61 -0.25
C SER A 180 -9.36 18.51 -0.45
N GLN A 181 -9.98 17.36 -0.18
CA GLN A 181 -11.42 17.14 -0.22
C GLN A 181 -12.02 17.04 1.20
N PRO A 182 -13.26 17.50 1.43
CA PRO A 182 -13.84 17.53 2.78
C PRO A 182 -13.85 16.19 3.54
N TRP A 183 -14.00 15.05 2.83
CA TRP A 183 -14.02 13.72 3.45
C TRP A 183 -12.66 13.30 4.06
N GLU A 184 -11.58 14.01 3.72
CA GLU A 184 -10.21 13.74 4.17
C GLU A 184 -9.86 14.49 5.47
N GLY A 185 -10.81 15.23 6.05
CA GLY A 185 -10.62 15.91 7.33
C GLY A 185 -9.70 17.14 7.25
N ILE A 186 -9.78 17.93 6.17
CA ILE A 186 -8.91 19.08 5.86
C ILE A 186 -8.90 20.21 6.92
N ASP A 187 -9.84 20.20 7.86
CA ASP A 187 -9.90 21.15 8.98
C ASP A 187 -9.19 20.65 10.25
N ARG A 188 -8.67 19.40 10.25
CA ARG A 188 -8.00 18.79 11.41
C ARG A 188 -6.52 19.15 11.47
N ASP A 189 -5.92 19.07 12.66
CA ASP A 189 -4.48 19.35 12.86
C ASP A 189 -3.58 18.27 12.25
N TRP A 190 -4.11 17.05 12.10
CA TRP A 190 -3.43 15.91 11.50
C TRP A 190 -4.23 15.42 10.30
N GLN A 191 -3.55 15.28 9.17
CA GLN A 191 -4.18 15.02 7.87
C GLN A 191 -3.35 14.02 7.08
N TRP A 192 -4.01 13.15 6.32
CA TRP A 192 -3.34 12.04 5.64
C TRP A 192 -3.84 11.85 4.22
N ASN A 193 -2.91 11.82 3.27
CA ASN A 193 -3.02 11.02 2.05
C ASN A 193 -1.83 10.05 2.08
N GLU A 194 -2.11 8.75 2.12
CA GLU A 194 -1.11 7.69 2.31
C GLU A 194 -1.48 6.40 1.56
N GLY A 195 -0.64 5.35 1.64
CA GLY A 195 -0.86 4.06 0.99
C GLY A 195 -1.18 4.14 -0.51
N PRO A 196 -0.29 4.73 -1.35
CA PRO A 196 -0.55 4.88 -2.78
C PRO A 196 -0.55 3.53 -3.51
N PHE A 197 -1.50 3.33 -4.43
CA PHE A 197 -1.43 2.24 -5.41
C PHE A 197 -1.92 2.72 -6.77
N VAL A 198 -1.14 2.50 -7.82
CA VAL A 198 -1.45 2.94 -9.18
C VAL A 198 -1.89 1.80 -10.09
N LEU A 199 -3.02 2.01 -10.75
CA LEU A 199 -3.55 1.17 -11.81
C LEU A 199 -3.59 1.98 -13.12
N LYS A 200 -3.29 1.35 -14.26
CA LYS A 200 -3.46 1.93 -15.59
C LYS A 200 -4.57 1.20 -16.35
N ASP A 201 -5.49 1.96 -16.97
CA ASP A 201 -6.48 1.45 -17.93
C ASP A 201 -6.58 2.41 -19.12
N ARG A 202 -6.34 1.90 -20.34
CA ARG A 202 -6.53 2.62 -21.61
C ARG A 202 -5.93 4.04 -21.64
N GLY A 203 -4.71 4.19 -21.12
CA GLY A 203 -3.98 5.46 -21.10
C GLY A 203 -4.35 6.41 -19.96
N VAL A 204 -5.26 6.00 -19.07
CA VAL A 204 -5.60 6.72 -17.83
C VAL A 204 -4.96 6.00 -16.66
N TYR A 205 -4.35 6.78 -15.78
CA TYR A 205 -3.76 6.32 -14.52
C TYR A 205 -4.72 6.62 -13.38
N TYR A 206 -4.89 5.68 -12.47
CA TYR A 206 -5.73 5.77 -11.29
C TYR A 206 -4.86 5.54 -10.06
N LEU A 207 -4.64 6.59 -9.28
CA LEU A 207 -3.92 6.55 -8.00
C LEU A 207 -4.96 6.38 -6.90
N MET A 208 -5.09 5.16 -6.38
CA MET A 208 -5.82 4.93 -5.13
C MET A 208 -4.92 5.33 -3.96
N TYR A 209 -5.53 5.86 -2.91
CA TYR A 209 -4.85 6.27 -1.70
C TYR A 209 -5.83 6.24 -0.52
N SER A 210 -5.31 6.25 0.70
CA SER A 210 -6.12 6.30 1.93
C SER A 210 -6.02 7.66 2.61
N ALA A 211 -7.08 8.05 3.30
CA ALA A 211 -7.13 9.28 4.10
C ALA A 211 -7.81 9.06 5.45
N ASN A 212 -7.75 10.10 6.30
CA ASN A 212 -8.08 10.08 7.73
C ASN A 212 -7.10 9.24 8.57
N CYS A 213 -7.24 9.26 9.89
CA CYS A 213 -6.37 8.52 10.80
C CYS A 213 -6.62 7.00 10.71
N TYR A 214 -5.56 6.19 10.60
CA TYR A 214 -5.65 4.72 10.52
C TYR A 214 -6.42 4.06 11.68
N ALA A 215 -6.42 4.69 12.87
CA ALA A 215 -7.12 4.20 14.05
C ALA A 215 -8.56 4.75 14.17
N SER A 216 -9.03 5.50 13.17
CA SER A 216 -10.41 5.98 13.09
C SER A 216 -11.25 5.09 12.19
N SER A 217 -12.52 4.88 12.55
CA SER A 217 -13.49 4.28 11.62
C SER A 217 -13.62 5.05 10.30
N ASP A 218 -13.26 6.34 10.27
CA ASP A 218 -13.28 7.19 9.08
C ASP A 218 -12.13 6.92 8.09
N TYR A 219 -11.16 6.05 8.43
CA TYR A 219 -10.15 5.62 7.48
C TYR A 219 -10.83 5.06 6.22
N ALA A 220 -10.48 5.60 5.07
CA ALA A 220 -11.21 5.35 3.83
C ALA A 220 -10.29 5.50 2.61
N ILE A 221 -10.66 4.83 1.53
CA ILE A 221 -9.92 4.85 0.25
C ILE A 221 -10.58 5.85 -0.67
N GLY A 222 -9.79 6.75 -1.25
CA GLY A 222 -10.15 7.58 -2.39
C GLY A 222 -9.31 7.22 -3.62
N TYR A 223 -9.57 7.88 -4.74
CA TYR A 223 -8.67 7.85 -5.88
C TYR A 223 -8.59 9.19 -6.61
N ALA A 224 -7.51 9.35 -7.36
CA ALA A 224 -7.28 10.41 -8.32
C ALA A 224 -6.96 9.83 -9.70
N VAL A 225 -7.18 10.62 -10.75
CA VAL A 225 -6.91 10.25 -12.14
C VAL A 225 -5.89 11.19 -12.79
N ALA A 226 -5.09 10.66 -13.70
CA ALA A 226 -4.15 11.43 -14.50
C ALA A 226 -3.98 10.79 -15.91
N THR A 227 -3.42 11.55 -16.85
CA THR A 227 -3.00 11.05 -18.17
C THR A 227 -1.48 10.83 -18.26
N SER A 228 -0.77 10.98 -17.14
CA SER A 228 0.66 10.76 -16.99
C SER A 228 0.94 10.25 -15.57
N PRO A 229 1.93 9.37 -15.36
CA PRO A 229 2.32 8.92 -14.01
C PRO A 229 2.74 10.05 -13.07
N LEU A 230 3.32 11.12 -13.63
CA LEU A 230 3.73 12.30 -12.85
C LEU A 230 2.57 13.28 -12.58
N GLY A 231 1.35 12.96 -12.99
CA GLY A 231 0.22 13.86 -12.89
C GLY A 231 0.13 14.90 -14.03
N PRO A 232 -0.61 16.00 -13.84
CA PRO A 232 -1.31 16.37 -12.61
C PRO A 232 -2.42 15.36 -12.26
N TRP A 233 -2.60 15.12 -10.96
CA TRP A 233 -3.61 14.20 -10.44
C TRP A 233 -4.89 14.95 -10.05
N GLN A 234 -6.01 14.52 -10.62
CA GLN A 234 -7.33 15.04 -10.29
C GLN A 234 -8.08 14.04 -9.41
N LYS A 235 -8.35 14.39 -8.15
CA LYS A 235 -9.16 13.56 -7.25
C LYS A 235 -10.57 13.40 -7.80
N ALA A 236 -11.13 12.20 -7.68
CA ALA A 236 -12.49 11.93 -8.10
C ALA A 236 -13.50 12.69 -7.22
N ASP A 237 -14.47 13.36 -7.85
CA ASP A 237 -15.52 14.11 -7.14
C ASP A 237 -16.39 13.21 -6.25
N GLY A 238 -16.53 11.94 -6.62
CA GLY A 238 -17.31 10.94 -5.89
C GLY A 238 -16.57 10.22 -4.77
N ASN A 239 -15.37 10.68 -4.38
CA ASN A 239 -14.65 10.09 -3.25
C ASN A 239 -15.44 10.22 -1.93
N PRO A 240 -15.26 9.28 -0.97
CA PRO A 240 -14.35 8.13 -1.03
C PRO A 240 -14.86 6.97 -1.91
N LEU A 241 -13.92 6.23 -2.52
CA LEU A 241 -14.15 4.98 -3.25
C LEU A 241 -14.65 3.85 -2.34
N LEU A 242 -14.10 3.74 -1.13
CA LEU A 242 -14.49 2.75 -0.14
C LEU A 242 -14.41 3.34 1.26
N ALA A 243 -15.51 3.25 2.01
CA ALA A 243 -15.63 3.81 3.36
C ALA A 243 -16.34 2.84 4.31
N LYS A 244 -16.36 3.17 5.60
CA LYS A 244 -16.98 2.38 6.66
C LYS A 244 -18.45 2.03 6.39
N ASP A 245 -18.84 0.90 6.94
CA ASP A 245 -20.22 0.44 7.06
C ASP A 245 -20.35 -0.25 8.42
N LEU A 246 -20.50 0.56 9.48
CA LEU A 246 -20.46 0.08 10.86
C LEU A 246 -21.61 -0.89 11.16
N ALA A 247 -22.76 -0.73 10.50
CA ALA A 247 -23.88 -1.66 10.63
C ALA A 247 -23.53 -3.06 10.12
N ALA A 248 -22.68 -3.15 9.09
CA ALA A 248 -22.12 -4.40 8.59
C ALA A 248 -20.83 -4.85 9.31
N GLY A 249 -20.40 -4.16 10.37
CA GLY A 249 -19.16 -4.45 11.09
C GLY A 249 -17.90 -4.08 10.31
N PHE A 250 -18.00 -3.10 9.40
CA PHE A 250 -16.94 -2.67 8.51
C PHE A 250 -16.42 -1.30 8.93
N SER A 251 -15.20 -1.26 9.47
CA SER A 251 -14.62 -0.07 10.06
C SER A 251 -13.23 0.18 9.48
N GLY A 252 -12.98 1.41 9.02
CA GLY A 252 -11.68 1.85 8.54
C GLY A 252 -11.09 1.06 7.37
N PRO A 253 -11.79 0.88 6.22
CA PRO A 253 -11.18 0.29 5.04
C PRO A 253 -10.02 1.13 4.50
N GLY A 254 -8.85 0.54 4.29
CA GLY A 254 -7.76 1.30 3.68
C GLY A 254 -6.46 0.54 3.42
N HIS A 255 -5.45 1.32 3.06
CA HIS A 255 -4.13 0.93 2.59
C HIS A 255 -4.20 -0.27 1.65
N ASN A 256 -4.77 -0.03 0.47
CA ASN A 256 -5.12 -1.09 -0.46
C ASN A 256 -4.02 -1.38 -1.47
N CYS A 257 -4.02 -2.60 -1.98
CA CYS A 257 -3.41 -2.93 -3.27
C CYS A 257 -4.46 -3.48 -4.23
N VAL A 258 -4.05 -3.74 -5.48
CA VAL A 258 -4.89 -4.43 -6.47
C VAL A 258 -4.17 -5.65 -7.01
N THR A 259 -4.90 -6.76 -7.06
CA THR A 259 -4.46 -8.00 -7.69
C THR A 259 -5.51 -8.47 -8.70
N ARG A 260 -5.28 -9.63 -9.32
CA ARG A 260 -6.24 -10.23 -10.26
C ARG A 260 -6.70 -11.59 -9.79
N SER A 261 -7.99 -11.84 -9.81
CA SER A 261 -8.57 -13.18 -9.63
C SER A 261 -8.02 -14.19 -10.65
N PRO A 262 -8.17 -15.51 -10.43
CA PRO A 262 -7.71 -16.52 -11.38
C PRO A 262 -8.18 -16.29 -12.83
N ASP A 263 -9.41 -15.79 -13.01
CA ASP A 263 -10.03 -15.46 -14.30
C ASP A 263 -9.60 -14.10 -14.90
N GLY A 264 -8.79 -13.31 -14.18
CA GLY A 264 -8.23 -12.04 -14.64
C GLY A 264 -8.97 -10.77 -14.22
N SER A 265 -10.13 -10.90 -13.56
CA SER A 265 -10.88 -9.77 -13.00
C SER A 265 -10.08 -9.02 -11.94
N LEU A 266 -10.26 -7.70 -11.84
CA LEU A 266 -9.57 -6.89 -10.82
C LEU A 266 -10.18 -7.12 -9.43
N LEU A 267 -9.30 -7.22 -8.45
CA LEU A 267 -9.64 -7.36 -7.04
C LEU A 267 -8.90 -6.31 -6.23
N ILE A 268 -9.62 -5.58 -5.38
CA ILE A 268 -9.03 -4.69 -4.38
C ILE A 268 -8.79 -5.50 -3.10
N VAL A 269 -7.58 -5.43 -2.56
CA VAL A 269 -7.21 -6.04 -1.28
C VAL A 269 -6.90 -4.91 -0.32
N TYR A 270 -7.50 -4.92 0.88
CA TYR A 270 -7.43 -3.81 1.81
C TYR A 270 -7.62 -4.31 3.25
N HIS A 271 -7.23 -3.52 4.24
CA HIS A 271 -7.48 -3.87 5.64
C HIS A 271 -8.76 -3.25 6.18
N THR A 272 -9.28 -3.78 7.28
CA THR A 272 -10.27 -3.12 8.17
C THR A 272 -9.92 -3.45 9.61
N HIS A 273 -10.41 -2.70 10.59
CA HIS A 273 -10.25 -3.03 12.00
C HIS A 273 -10.75 -4.44 12.34
N THR A 274 -9.97 -5.19 13.13
CA THR A 274 -10.38 -6.50 13.64
C THR A 274 -11.57 -6.36 14.59
N ASN A 275 -11.51 -5.35 15.48
CA ASN A 275 -12.63 -4.92 16.33
C ASN A 275 -13.20 -3.57 15.84
N PRO A 276 -14.34 -3.56 15.13
CA PRO A 276 -14.96 -2.32 14.62
C PRO A 276 -15.39 -1.33 15.71
N GLU A 277 -15.69 -1.81 16.92
CA GLU A 277 -16.13 -0.99 18.07
C GLU A 277 -14.95 -0.34 18.80
N GLN A 278 -13.75 -0.90 18.65
CA GLN A 278 -12.50 -0.41 19.25
C GLN A 278 -11.40 -0.39 18.18
N PRO A 279 -11.48 0.53 17.21
CA PRO A 279 -10.53 0.62 16.11
C PRO A 279 -9.11 0.88 16.64
N SER A 280 -8.14 0.16 16.07
CA SER A 280 -6.72 0.18 16.50
C SER A 280 -5.81 -0.34 15.38
N GLY A 281 -4.51 -0.50 15.66
CA GLY A 281 -3.57 -1.11 14.73
C GLY A 281 -3.84 -2.59 14.40
N ASP A 282 -4.63 -3.31 15.22
CA ASP A 282 -5.07 -4.68 14.91
C ASP A 282 -6.14 -4.66 13.82
N ARG A 283 -5.72 -5.01 12.61
CA ARG A 283 -6.54 -5.03 11.42
C ARG A 283 -6.51 -6.43 10.77
N LYS A 284 -7.47 -6.66 9.89
CA LYS A 284 -7.67 -7.91 9.14
C LYS A 284 -7.76 -7.65 7.65
N VAL A 285 -7.45 -8.66 6.84
CA VAL A 285 -7.45 -8.59 5.36
C VAL A 285 -8.85 -8.81 4.80
N ASN A 286 -9.21 -8.03 3.78
CA ASN A 286 -10.43 -8.17 3.01
C ASN A 286 -10.13 -8.10 1.50
N ILE A 287 -10.97 -8.73 0.69
CA ILE A 287 -10.88 -8.71 -0.77
C ILE A 287 -12.27 -8.53 -1.37
N ASP A 288 -12.42 -7.54 -2.23
CA ASP A 288 -13.63 -7.33 -3.03
C ASP A 288 -13.30 -7.11 -4.51
N ARG A 289 -14.33 -7.14 -5.35
CA ARG A 289 -14.18 -6.85 -6.78
C ARG A 289 -13.97 -5.35 -7.00
N LEU A 290 -13.02 -5.02 -7.87
CA LEU A 290 -12.80 -3.67 -8.36
C LEU A 290 -13.20 -3.63 -9.84
N VAL A 291 -13.92 -2.60 -10.26
CA VAL A 291 -14.29 -2.40 -11.67
C VAL A 291 -14.02 -0.96 -12.09
N ILE A 292 -13.73 -0.78 -13.37
CA ILE A 292 -13.66 0.54 -14.00
C ILE A 292 -14.88 0.65 -14.93
N GLU A 293 -15.85 1.49 -14.55
CA GLU A 293 -17.07 1.71 -15.31
C GLU A 293 -17.15 3.18 -15.72
N ASN A 294 -17.26 3.45 -17.03
CA ASN A 294 -17.31 4.82 -17.56
C ASN A 294 -16.15 5.72 -17.07
N GLY A 295 -14.96 5.15 -16.92
CA GLY A 295 -13.77 5.88 -16.44
C GLY A 295 -13.75 6.13 -14.93
N GLN A 296 -14.63 5.50 -14.15
CA GLN A 296 -14.68 5.62 -12.70
C GLN A 296 -14.38 4.28 -12.03
N LEU A 297 -13.54 4.30 -10.99
CA LEU A 297 -13.35 3.14 -10.12
C LEU A 297 -14.59 2.91 -9.25
N LYS A 298 -14.97 1.64 -9.09
CA LYS A 298 -16.02 1.21 -8.16
C LYS A 298 -15.64 -0.10 -7.49
N VAL A 299 -15.91 -0.18 -6.19
CA VAL A 299 -15.79 -1.43 -5.43
C VAL A 299 -17.15 -2.11 -5.40
N VAL A 300 -17.22 -3.31 -5.96
CA VAL A 300 -18.43 -4.14 -5.94
C VAL A 300 -18.34 -5.08 -4.74
N ARG A 301 -18.89 -4.62 -3.62
CA ARG A 301 -19.02 -5.44 -2.40
C ARG A 301 -20.12 -6.46 -2.60
N VAL A 302 -19.83 -7.73 -2.35
CA VAL A 302 -20.86 -8.75 -2.26
C VAL A 302 -21.44 -8.69 -0.84
N MET A 303 -22.57 -8.01 -0.67
CA MET A 303 -23.28 -8.04 0.61
C MET A 303 -23.74 -9.47 0.93
N LYS A 304 -23.62 -9.86 2.20
CA LYS A 304 -24.12 -11.15 2.71
C LYS A 304 -25.64 -11.18 2.78
#